data_AF-A0A4P9YH01-F1
#
_entry.id   AF-A0A4P9YH01-F1
#
_cell.length_a   1.000
_cell.length_b   1.000
_cell.length_c   1.000
_cell.angle_alpha   90.00
_cell.angle_beta   90.00
_cell.angle_gamma   90.00
#
_symmetry.space_group_name_H-M   'P 1'
#
loop_
_entity.id
_entity.type
_entity.pdbx_description
1 polymer ?
#
loop_
_entity_poly.entity_id
_entity_poly.type
_entity_poly.pdbx_seq_one_letter_code
_entity_poly.pdbx_strand_id
1 'polypeptide(L)'
;YKHRDRTATDVQWALKEFRNLLLEVQEYERSMLYLCLTGTLPIYYRNLQYNIPIQVRIPWSYPYEPPLLLVQPTSNMVIKTSQHVDSRGLFYHPYISYWANQQSSIVGLLHIAKQVFSMQPPVYSKPSQLQP
;
A
#
# COMPACT_ATOMS: atom_id res chain seq x y z
N TYR A 1 -14.20 13.06 -4.83
CA TYR A 1 -12.87 13.34 -5.35
C TYR A 1 -12.94 14.59 -6.19
N LYS A 2 -11.97 15.51 -6.01
CA LYS A 2 -11.89 16.76 -6.78
C LYS A 2 -11.57 16.51 -8.27
N HIS A 3 -10.76 15.48 -8.55
CA HIS A 3 -10.36 15.09 -9.92
C HIS A 3 -10.82 13.66 -10.22
N ARG A 4 -12.12 13.50 -10.49
CA ARG A 4 -12.77 12.18 -10.63
C ARG A 4 -12.15 11.33 -11.73
N ASP A 5 -12.01 11.87 -12.93
CA ASP A 5 -11.51 11.12 -14.09
C ASP A 5 -10.09 10.61 -13.85
N ARG A 6 -9.19 11.50 -13.41
CA ARG A 6 -7.82 11.14 -13.08
C ARG A 6 -7.74 10.08 -11.97
N THR A 7 -8.57 10.21 -10.94
CA THR A 7 -8.63 9.21 -9.86
C THR A 7 -9.10 7.86 -10.38
N ALA A 8 -10.17 7.85 -11.17
CA ALA A 8 -10.76 6.63 -11.72
C ALA A 8 -9.78 5.91 -12.66
N THR A 9 -9.10 6.64 -13.55
CA THR A 9 -8.09 6.08 -14.47
C THR A 9 -6.93 5.43 -13.70
N ASP A 10 -6.34 6.13 -12.73
CA ASP A 10 -5.21 5.60 -11.97
C ASP A 10 -5.59 4.39 -11.12
N VAL A 11 -6.81 4.41 -10.55
CA VAL A 11 -7.38 3.26 -9.83
C VAL A 11 -7.58 2.06 -10.75
N GLN A 12 -8.18 2.27 -11.93
CA GLN A 12 -8.41 1.19 -12.89
C GLN A 12 -7.10 0.57 -13.38
N TRP A 13 -6.08 1.38 -13.65
CA TRP A 13 -4.76 0.88 -14.02
C TRP A 13 -4.12 0.06 -12.89
N ALA A 14 -4.19 0.56 -11.65
CA ALA A 14 -3.68 -0.18 -10.49
C ALA A 14 -4.38 -1.54 -10.32
N LEU A 15 -5.71 -1.59 -10.42
CA LEU A 15 -6.48 -2.85 -10.30
C LEU A 15 -6.21 -3.83 -11.45
N LYS A 16 -5.98 -3.33 -12.67
CA LYS A 16 -5.66 -4.16 -13.83
C LYS A 16 -4.31 -4.87 -13.67
N GLU A 17 -3.33 -4.18 -13.11
CA GLU A 17 -1.96 -4.67 -12.94
C GLU A 17 -1.80 -5.48 -11.64
N PHE A 18 -2.30 -4.96 -10.52
CA PHE A 18 -2.22 -5.57 -9.20
C PHE A 18 -3.54 -6.27 -8.85
N ARG A 19 -3.76 -7.44 -9.49
CA ARG A 19 -5.01 -8.21 -9.43
C ARG A 19 -5.44 -8.68 -8.04
N ASN A 20 -4.54 -8.65 -7.07
CA ASN A 20 -4.80 -9.01 -5.68
C ASN A 20 -5.32 -7.83 -4.84
N LEU A 21 -5.50 -6.66 -5.45
CA LEU A 21 -6.12 -5.49 -4.82
C LEU A 21 -7.59 -5.39 -5.22
N LEU A 22 -8.41 -4.97 -4.27
CA LEU A 22 -9.83 -4.69 -4.44
C LEU A 22 -10.09 -3.22 -4.11
N LEU A 23 -11.03 -2.63 -4.84
CA LEU A 23 -11.52 -1.29 -4.54
C LEU A 23 -12.60 -1.35 -3.46
N GLU A 24 -12.37 -0.64 -2.38
CA GLU A 24 -13.28 -0.54 -1.23
C GLU A 24 -13.54 0.92 -0.88
N VAL A 25 -14.73 1.19 -0.33
CA VAL A 25 -15.01 2.46 0.34
C VAL A 25 -14.92 2.20 1.83
N GLN A 26 -14.05 2.94 2.51
CA GLN A 26 -13.86 2.81 3.95
C GLN A 26 -14.08 4.14 4.67
N GLU A 27 -14.73 4.08 5.83
CA GLU A 27 -14.97 5.22 6.71
C GLU A 27 -13.82 5.37 7.70
N TYR A 28 -13.32 6.60 7.83
CA TYR A 28 -12.28 6.99 8.78
C TYR A 28 -12.77 8.12 9.68
N GLU A 29 -11.90 8.59 10.58
CA GLU A 29 -12.18 9.63 11.56
C GLU A 29 -13.09 10.75 11.02
N ARG A 30 -14.10 11.11 11.83
CA ARG A 30 -15.15 12.10 11.48
C ARG A 30 -16.07 11.66 10.34
N SER A 31 -16.27 10.35 10.17
CA SER A 31 -17.16 9.77 9.16
C SER A 31 -16.80 10.15 7.72
N MET A 32 -15.51 10.35 7.48
CA MET A 32 -15.01 10.69 6.14
C MET A 32 -14.74 9.41 5.36
N LEU A 33 -15.36 9.31 4.18
CA LEU A 33 -15.25 8.14 3.29
C LEU A 33 -14.06 8.29 2.34
N TYR A 34 -13.26 7.23 2.23
CA TYR A 34 -12.11 7.15 1.33
C TYR A 34 -12.24 5.92 0.43
N LEU A 35 -11.91 6.09 -0.85
CA LEU A 35 -11.54 4.98 -1.72
C LEU A 35 -10.21 4.41 -1.26
N CYS A 36 -10.20 3.10 -1.07
CA CYS A 36 -9.05 2.33 -0.66
C CYS A 36 -8.83 1.19 -1.67
N LEU A 37 -7.57 0.94 -2.03
CA LEU A 37 -7.16 -0.30 -2.68
C LEU A 37 -6.60 -1.22 -1.59
N THR A 38 -7.36 -2.24 -1.21
CA THR A 38 -7.00 -3.17 -0.13
C THR A 38 -6.72 -4.55 -0.72
N GLY A 39 -5.70 -5.25 -0.23
CA GLY A 39 -5.39 -6.60 -0.67
C GLY A 39 -3.94 -6.95 -0.41
N THR A 40 -3.32 -7.69 -1.33
CA THR A 40 -1.91 -8.08 -1.18
C THR A 40 -1.02 -7.65 -2.36
N LEU A 41 0.21 -7.27 -2.03
CA LEU A 41 1.26 -6.94 -2.99
C LEU A 41 2.25 -8.12 -3.07
N PRO A 42 2.33 -8.82 -4.22
CA PRO A 42 3.30 -9.90 -4.38
C PRO A 42 4.72 -9.38 -4.52
N ILE A 43 5.63 -9.89 -3.70
CA ILE A 43 7.06 -9.56 -3.67
C ILE A 43 7.90 -10.83 -3.80
N TYR A 44 9.19 -10.67 -4.14
CA TYR A 44 10.16 -11.75 -4.06
C TYR A 44 11.24 -11.39 -3.04
N TYR A 45 11.36 -12.19 -1.98
CA TYR A 45 12.42 -12.04 -0.99
C TYR A 45 13.16 -13.36 -0.85
N ARG A 46 14.47 -13.34 -1.09
CA ARG A 46 15.32 -14.56 -1.05
C ARG A 46 14.76 -15.71 -1.88
N ASN A 47 14.38 -15.43 -3.13
CA ASN A 47 13.81 -16.37 -4.10
C ASN A 47 12.46 -17.00 -3.71
N LEU A 48 11.83 -16.54 -2.62
CA LEU A 48 10.49 -16.94 -2.23
C LEU A 48 9.51 -15.81 -2.50
N GLN A 49 8.34 -16.16 -3.04
CA GLN A 49 7.26 -15.21 -3.25
C GLN A 49 6.45 -15.04 -1.96
N TYR A 50 6.23 -13.79 -1.55
CA TYR A 50 5.38 -13.43 -0.43
C TYR A 50 4.29 -12.47 -0.87
N ASN A 51 3.14 -12.52 -0.21
CA ASN A 51 2.02 -11.61 -0.44
C ASN A 51 1.91 -10.66 0.75
N ILE A 52 2.36 -9.42 0.59
CA ILE A 52 2.36 -8.42 1.65
C ILE A 52 0.99 -7.75 1.69
N PRO A 53 0.21 -7.86 2.79
CA PRO A 53 -1.07 -7.20 2.83
C PRO A 53 -0.88 -5.69 2.99
N ILE A 54 -1.56 -4.94 2.12
CA ILE A 54 -1.46 -3.48 2.04
C ILE A 54 -2.82 -2.83 1.86
N GLN A 55 -2.85 -1.53 2.15
CA GLN A 55 -3.94 -0.64 1.82
C GLN A 55 -3.37 0.65 1.21
N VAL A 56 -3.85 1.02 0.03
CA VAL A 56 -3.61 2.36 -0.56
C VAL A 56 -4.85 3.21 -0.32
N ARG A 57 -4.77 4.20 0.57
CA ARG A 57 -5.86 5.14 0.82
C ARG A 57 -5.69 6.37 -0.07
N ILE A 58 -6.73 6.70 -0.83
CA ILE A 58 -6.69 7.79 -1.81
C ILE A 58 -7.35 9.04 -1.21
N PRO A 59 -6.61 10.15 -1.01
CA PRO A 59 -7.16 11.37 -0.42
C PRO A 59 -8.15 12.05 -1.37
N TRP A 60 -9.09 12.81 -0.81
CA TRP A 60 -10.10 13.53 -1.59
C TRP A 60 -9.50 14.47 -2.67
N SER A 61 -8.34 15.04 -2.37
CA SER A 61 -7.57 15.99 -3.18
C SER A 61 -6.65 15.34 -4.22
N TYR A 62 -6.62 14.01 -4.32
CA TYR A 62 -5.84 13.29 -5.35
C TYR A 62 -6.10 13.86 -6.76
N PRO A 63 -5.06 14.04 -7.60
CA PRO A 63 -3.65 13.68 -7.39
C PRO A 63 -2.78 14.81 -6.79
N TYR A 64 -3.35 15.88 -6.24
CA TYR A 64 -2.53 16.97 -5.65
C TYR A 64 -1.84 16.54 -4.36
N GLU A 65 -2.52 15.71 -3.57
CA GLU A 65 -1.90 14.99 -2.46
C GLU A 65 -1.65 13.52 -2.85
N PRO A 66 -0.51 12.94 -2.45
CA PRO A 66 -0.22 11.55 -2.70
C PRO A 66 -1.16 10.62 -1.91
N PRO A 67 -1.40 9.39 -2.39
CA PRO A 67 -2.08 8.38 -1.61
C PRO A 67 -1.20 7.91 -0.43
N LEU A 68 -1.84 7.45 0.64
CA LEU A 68 -1.17 6.82 1.77
C LEU A 68 -1.08 5.32 1.52
N LEU A 69 0.12 4.74 1.58
CA LEU A 69 0.32 3.29 1.53
C LEU A 69 0.57 2.77 2.95
N LEU A 70 -0.29 1.89 3.43
CA LEU A 70 -0.17 1.23 4.72
C LEU A 70 0.04 -0.27 4.54
N VAL A 71 0.93 -0.84 5.34
CA VAL A 71 1.08 -2.28 5.52
C VAL A 71 0.07 -2.73 6.57
N GLN A 72 -0.73 -3.75 6.24
CA GLN A 72 -1.83 -4.24 7.07
C GLN A 72 -1.51 -5.67 7.55
N PRO A 73 -0.77 -5.85 8.66
CA PRO A 73 -0.42 -7.19 9.12
C PRO A 73 -1.68 -7.99 9.48
N THR A 74 -1.68 -9.29 9.14
CA THR A 74 -2.69 -10.22 9.67
C THR A 74 -2.42 -10.53 11.14
N SER A 75 -3.34 -11.24 11.81
CA SER A 75 -3.18 -11.65 13.22
C SER A 75 -1.87 -12.42 13.51
N ASN A 76 -1.34 -13.12 12.50
CA ASN A 76 -0.11 -13.92 12.59
C ASN A 76 1.14 -13.17 12.11
N MET A 77 1.04 -11.88 11.80
CA MET A 77 2.14 -11.05 11.34
C MET A 77 2.45 -9.93 12.35
N VAL A 78 3.67 -9.42 12.28
CA VAL A 78 4.10 -8.22 13.00
C VAL A 78 4.81 -7.29 12.03
N ILE A 79 4.55 -5.99 12.13
CA ILE A 79 5.24 -4.97 11.34
C ILE A 79 6.72 -4.95 11.74
N LYS A 80 7.58 -4.97 10.73
CA LYS A 80 9.02 -4.75 10.86
C LYS A 80 9.33 -3.29 10.55
N THR A 81 9.57 -2.50 11.59
CA THR A 81 9.94 -1.09 11.41
C THR A 81 11.25 -0.97 10.63
N SER A 82 11.34 0.07 9.81
CA SER A 82 12.49 0.34 8.94
C SER A 82 12.56 1.82 8.58
N GLN A 83 13.54 2.20 7.77
CA GLN A 83 13.61 3.56 7.22
C GLN A 83 12.41 3.93 6.33
N HIS A 84 11.68 2.92 5.82
CA HIS A 84 10.54 3.12 4.91
C HIS A 84 9.20 2.77 5.55
N VAL A 85 9.14 2.15 6.72
CA VAL A 85 7.89 1.70 7.34
C VAL A 85 7.94 1.95 8.83
N ASP A 86 6.98 2.71 9.35
CA ASP A 86 6.85 2.97 10.80
C ASP A 86 6.09 1.86 11.54
N SER A 87 5.94 2.01 12.86
CA SER A 87 5.25 1.04 13.72
C SER A 87 3.74 0.92 13.45
N ARG A 88 3.14 1.87 12.74
CA ARG A 88 1.75 1.84 12.30
C ARG A 88 1.60 1.23 10.90
N GLY A 89 2.72 0.87 10.26
CA GLY A 89 2.76 0.30 8.93
C GLY A 89 2.72 1.34 7.82
N LEU A 90 2.81 2.64 8.13
CA LEU A 90 2.80 3.69 7.12
C LEU A 90 4.12 3.67 6.34
N PHE A 91 4.01 3.64 5.01
CA PHE A 91 5.14 3.60 4.09
C PHE A 91 5.62 5.01 3.73
N TYR A 92 6.94 5.22 3.79
CA TYR A 92 7.62 6.45 3.46
C TYR A 92 8.66 6.19 2.36
N HIS A 93 8.65 7.03 1.33
CA HIS A 93 9.62 6.96 0.25
C HIS A 93 9.76 8.32 -0.44
N PRO A 94 10.94 8.68 -0.97
CA PRO A 94 11.13 9.93 -1.73
C PRO A 94 10.10 10.15 -2.84
N TYR A 95 9.59 9.08 -3.45
CA TYR A 95 8.52 9.16 -4.46
C TYR A 95 7.22 9.78 -3.93
N ILE A 96 6.90 9.57 -2.66
CA ILE A 96 5.76 10.21 -1.99
C ILE A 96 6.13 11.65 -1.62
N SER A 97 7.34 11.88 -1.10
CA SER A 97 7.81 13.22 -0.72
C SER A 97 7.91 14.20 -1.90
N TYR A 98 8.30 13.70 -3.08
CA TYR A 98 8.41 14.45 -4.33
C TYR A 98 7.26 14.13 -5.28
N TRP A 99 6.08 13.81 -4.73
CA TRP A 99 4.91 13.47 -5.53
C TRP A 99 4.54 14.62 -6.48
N ALA A 100 4.57 14.34 -7.78
CA ALA A 100 4.25 15.29 -8.84
C ALA A 100 2.91 14.89 -9.47
N ASN A 101 1.86 15.66 -9.22
CA ASN A 101 0.48 15.35 -9.62
C ASN A 101 0.28 14.95 -11.10
N GLN A 102 1.12 15.43 -12.02
CA GLN A 102 1.06 15.08 -13.45
C GLN A 102 1.86 13.82 -13.81
N GLN A 103 2.92 13.49 -13.06
CA GLN A 103 3.90 12.46 -13.41
C GLN A 103 3.82 11.22 -12.51
N SER A 104 3.46 11.41 -11.24
CA SER A 104 3.32 10.33 -10.27
C SER A 104 1.99 9.59 -10.43
N SER A 105 1.95 8.32 -10.02
CA SER A 105 0.75 7.47 -10.10
C SER A 105 0.73 6.41 -9.00
N ILE A 106 -0.47 5.85 -8.74
CA ILE A 106 -0.66 4.74 -7.79
C ILE A 106 0.15 3.51 -8.23
N VAL A 107 0.19 3.22 -9.53
CA VAL A 107 0.98 2.12 -10.10
C VAL A 107 2.48 2.33 -9.82
N GLY A 108 2.99 3.54 -10.03
CA GLY A 108 4.39 3.87 -9.73
C GLY A 108 4.72 3.67 -8.24
N LEU A 109 3.83 4.12 -7.35
CA LEU A 109 3.98 3.89 -5.92
C LEU A 109 4.02 2.39 -5.56
N LEU A 110 3.11 1.58 -6.13
CA LEU A 110 3.04 0.14 -5.86
C LEU A 110 4.27 -0.61 -6.37
N HIS A 111 4.83 -0.22 -7.53
CA HIS A 111 6.09 -0.78 -8.03
C HIS A 111 7.27 -0.48 -7.10
N ILE A 112 7.37 0.75 -6.64
CA ILE A 112 8.43 1.18 -5.73
C ILE A 112 8.31 0.43 -4.40
N ALA A 113 7.10 0.35 -3.84
CA ALA A 113 6.86 -0.44 -2.64
C ALA A 113 7.23 -1.91 -2.82
N LYS A 114 6.88 -2.51 -3.97
CA LYS A 114 7.27 -3.90 -4.30
C LYS A 114 8.78 -4.08 -4.33
N GLN A 115 9.53 -3.14 -4.92
CA GLN A 115 11.00 -3.17 -4.94
C GLN A 115 11.57 -3.05 -3.52
N VAL A 116 11.11 -2.07 -2.74
CA VAL A 116 11.57 -1.86 -1.36
C VAL A 116 11.28 -3.09 -0.49
N PHE A 117 10.06 -3.63 -0.54
CA PHE A 117 9.66 -4.79 0.25
C PHE A 117 10.36 -6.08 -0.19
N SER A 118 10.74 -6.20 -1.46
CA SER A 118 11.55 -7.31 -1.96
C SER A 118 12.99 -7.30 -1.41
N MET A 119 13.53 -6.12 -1.07
CA MET A 119 14.82 -5.99 -0.39
C MET A 119 14.68 -6.17 1.13
N GLN A 120 13.66 -5.55 1.71
CA GLN A 120 13.38 -5.55 3.15
C GLN A 120 11.87 -5.75 3.39
N PRO A 121 11.43 -7.00 3.65
CA PRO A 121 10.02 -7.27 3.92
C PRO A 121 9.50 -6.47 5.12
N PRO A 122 8.33 -5.83 5.01
CA PRO A 122 7.81 -4.93 6.04
C PRO A 122 7.06 -5.66 7.15
N VAL A 123 6.94 -6.99 7.05
CA VAL A 123 6.33 -7.86 8.06
C VAL A 123 7.15 -9.12 8.24
N TYR A 124 7.03 -9.73 9.41
CA TYR A 124 7.46 -11.11 9.66
C TYR A 124 6.33 -11.90 10.32
N SER A 125 6.34 -13.22 10.10
CA SER A 125 5.40 -14.12 10.75
C SER A 125 5.77 -14.27 12.23
N LYS A 126 4.76 -14.27 13.10
CA LYS A 126 4.92 -14.70 14.49
C LYS A 126 5.36 -16.16 14.48
N PRO A 127 6.28 -16.58 15.36
CA PRO A 127 6.59 -17.99 15.51
C PRO A 127 5.30 -18.73 15.85
N SER A 128 4.97 -19.75 15.06
CA SER A 128 3.88 -20.68 15.39
C SER A 128 4.23 -21.29 16.74
N GLN A 129 3.39 -21.12 17.76
CA GLN A 129 3.46 -21.97 18.94
C GLN A 129 3.06 -23.38 18.50
N LEU A 130 4.00 -24.14 17.92
CA LEU A 130 3.96 -25.59 18.01
C LEU A 130 4.19 -25.90 19.49
N GLN A 131 3.09 -25.95 20.25
CA GLN A 131 3.12 -26.53 21.59
C GLN A 131 3.38 -28.04 21.42
N PRO A 132 4.26 -28.64 22.24
CA PRO A 132 4.62 -30.05 22.17
C PRO A 132 3.44 -30.99 22.40
#